data_AF-A0A6I6C863-F1
#
_entry.id   AF-A0A6I6C863-F1
#
_cell.length_a   1.000
_cell.length_b   1.000
_cell.length_c   1.000
_cell.angle_alpha   90.00
_cell.angle_beta   90.00
_cell.angle_gamma   90.00
#
_symmetry.space_group_name_H-M   'P 1'
#
loop_
_entity.id
_entity.type
_entity.pdbx_description
1 polymer ?
#
loop_
_entity_poly.entity_id
_entity_poly.type
_entity_poly.pdbx_seq_one_letter_code
_entity_poly.pdbx_strand_id
1 'polypeptide(L)'
;MFEKYNDMPKNELIYAKEKLNEKINLLKTDEKKLEKKLKRNLAWWFLFPIFGLFIYNSLYVKRRQNSETGEELLKIKTEMTMLELEVRIIETKII
;
A
#
# COMPACT_ATOMS: atom_id res chain seq x y z
N MET A 1 -20.18 8.19 -0.75
CA MET A 1 -18.76 8.61 -0.96
C MET A 1 -18.39 8.67 -2.45
N PHE A 2 -18.73 7.66 -3.25
CA PHE A 2 -18.40 7.62 -4.70
C PHE A 2 -19.42 8.32 -5.63
N GLU A 3 -20.53 8.80 -5.07
CA GLU A 3 -21.58 9.54 -5.79
C GLU A 3 -21.06 10.84 -6.39
N LYS A 4 -20.02 11.46 -5.80
CA LYS A 4 -19.37 12.67 -6.33
C LYS A 4 -18.91 12.52 -7.79
N TYR A 5 -18.64 11.29 -8.23
CA TYR A 5 -18.20 11.01 -9.60
C TYR A 5 -19.36 10.79 -10.58
N ASN A 6 -20.62 10.76 -10.14
CA ASN A 6 -21.79 10.57 -11.02
C ASN A 6 -22.05 11.81 -11.87
N ASP A 7 -21.86 12.99 -11.29
CA ASP A 7 -22.24 14.26 -11.88
C ASP A 7 -21.04 15.01 -12.50
N MET A 8 -19.84 14.42 -12.45
CA MET A 8 -18.62 15.03 -12.99
C MET A 8 -18.54 14.86 -14.52
N PRO A 9 -18.19 15.92 -15.28
CA PRO A 9 -17.92 15.80 -16.70
C PRO A 9 -16.66 14.95 -16.95
N LYS A 10 -16.61 14.31 -18.13
CA LYS A 10 -15.55 13.36 -18.51
C LYS A 10 -14.13 13.92 -18.30
N ASN A 11 -13.89 15.19 -18.61
CA ASN A 11 -12.59 15.83 -18.44
C ASN A 11 -12.18 15.94 -16.95
N GLU A 12 -13.14 16.23 -16.06
CA GLU A 12 -12.90 16.27 -14.62
C GLU A 12 -12.67 14.87 -14.05
N LEU A 13 -13.37 13.85 -14.56
CA LEU A 13 -13.13 12.46 -14.19
C LEU A 13 -11.71 12.00 -14.57
N ILE A 14 -11.21 12.38 -15.75
CA ILE A 14 -9.83 12.09 -16.17
C ILE A 14 -8.84 12.78 -15.24
N TYR A 15 -9.03 14.06 -14.95
CA TYR A 15 -8.17 14.80 -14.03
C TYR A 15 -8.16 14.21 -12.62
N ALA A 16 -9.34 13.85 -12.10
CA ALA A 16 -9.48 13.20 -10.80
C ALA A 16 -8.76 11.85 -10.78
N LYS A 17 -8.88 11.04 -11.84
CA LYS A 17 -8.15 9.77 -11.99
C LYS A 17 -6.64 9.99 -11.94
N GLU A 18 -6.12 10.97 -12.67
CA GLU A 18 -4.69 11.30 -12.66
C GLU A 18 -4.21 11.68 -11.25
N LYS A 19 -4.95 12.54 -10.54
CA LYS A 19 -4.63 12.94 -9.17
C LYS A 19 -4.61 11.76 -8.19
N LEU A 20 -5.58 10.85 -8.30
CA LEU A 20 -5.61 9.65 -7.47
C LEU A 20 -4.43 8.72 -7.77
N ASN A 21 -4.06 8.56 -9.05
CA ASN A 21 -2.90 7.77 -9.45
C ASN A 21 -1.58 8.37 -8.95
N GLU A 22 -1.42 9.69 -8.99
CA GLU A 22 -0.28 10.37 -8.38
C GLU A 22 -0.18 10.05 -6.88
N LYS A 23 -1.30 10.13 -6.16
CA LYS A 23 -1.36 9.82 -4.73
C LYS A 23 -1.04 8.35 -4.44
N ILE A 24 -1.57 7.42 -5.22
CA ILE A 24 -1.24 5.98 -5.12
C ILE A 24 0.27 5.77 -5.33
N ASN A 25 0.88 6.45 -6.31
CA ASN A 25 2.31 6.33 -6.56
C ASN A 25 3.14 6.83 -5.38
N LEU A 26 2.76 7.94 -4.75
CA LEU A 26 3.41 8.42 -3.53
C LEU A 26 3.32 7.37 -2.41
N LEU A 27 2.12 6.86 -2.14
CA LEU A 27 1.90 5.83 -1.12
C LEU A 27 2.70 4.54 -1.39
N LYS A 28 2.86 4.12 -2.66
CA LYS A 28 3.74 3.01 -3.05
C LYS A 28 5.20 3.25 -2.70
N THR A 29 5.68 4.50 -2.81
CA THR A 29 7.06 4.81 -2.40
C THR A 29 7.23 4.71 -0.89
N ASP A 30 6.23 5.14 -0.11
CA ASP A 30 6.27 5.09 1.34
C ASP A 30 6.08 3.66 1.86
N GLU A 31 5.20 2.87 1.25
CA GLU A 31 5.07 1.43 1.48
C GLU A 31 6.44 0.73 1.35
N LYS A 32 7.18 0.98 0.26
CA LYS A 32 8.51 0.41 0.04
C LYS A 32 9.51 0.81 1.13
N LYS A 33 9.46 2.05 1.62
CA LYS A 33 10.33 2.52 2.71
C LYS A 33 10.00 1.78 4.01
N LEU A 34 8.73 1.65 4.36
CA LEU A 34 8.29 0.93 5.56
C LEU A 34 8.62 -0.56 5.49
N GLU A 35 8.42 -1.20 4.34
CA GLU A 35 8.81 -2.60 4.16
C GLU A 35 10.33 -2.82 4.34
N LYS A 36 11.16 -1.92 3.81
CA LYS A 36 12.61 -1.96 4.04
C LYS A 36 12.95 -1.81 5.52
N LYS A 37 12.26 -0.92 6.24
CA LYS A 37 12.43 -0.76 7.70
C LYS A 37 12.08 -2.04 8.46
N LEU A 38 10.96 -2.69 8.13
CA LEU A 38 10.54 -3.95 8.77
C LEU A 38 11.53 -5.09 8.53
N LYS A 39 12.07 -5.18 7.30
CA LYS A 39 13.04 -6.20 6.87
C LYS A 39 14.47 -5.90 7.36
N ARG A 40 14.74 -4.70 7.89
CA ARG A 40 16.07 -4.29 8.34
C ARG A 40 16.59 -5.22 9.43
N ASN A 41 17.85 -5.63 9.28
CA ASN A 41 18.55 -6.56 10.18
C ASN A 41 17.93 -7.97 10.28
N LEU A 42 16.94 -8.31 9.46
CA LEU A 42 16.43 -9.68 9.35
C LEU A 42 17.19 -10.49 8.29
N ALA A 43 17.86 -9.83 7.35
CA ALA A 43 18.60 -10.49 6.28
C ALA A 43 19.72 -11.43 6.77
N TRP A 44 20.26 -11.19 7.97
CA TRP A 44 21.29 -12.04 8.58
C TRP A 44 20.78 -13.45 8.92
N TRP A 45 19.47 -13.63 9.10
CA TRP A 45 18.88 -14.94 9.38
C TRP A 45 18.89 -15.89 8.17
N PHE A 46 19.14 -15.40 6.95
CA PHE A 46 19.32 -16.26 5.77
C PHE A 46 20.66 -17.01 5.75
N LEU A 47 21.61 -16.65 6.63
CA LEU A 47 22.89 -17.38 6.76
C LEU A 47 22.74 -18.71 7.50
N PHE A 48 21.63 -18.90 8.22
CA PHE A 48 21.32 -20.18 8.85
C PHE A 48 20.47 -21.03 7.90
N PRO A 49 20.75 -22.35 7.74
CA PRO A 49 19.90 -23.26 6.96
C PRO A 49 18.48 -23.29 7.54
N ILE A 50 17.52 -23.93 6.86
CA ILE A 50 16.08 -24.15 7.19
C ILE A 50 15.52 -23.40 8.43
N PHE A 51 16.04 -23.63 9.64
CA PHE A 51 15.75 -22.85 10.86
C PHE A 51 15.80 -21.32 10.70
N GLY A 52 16.73 -20.78 9.91
CA GLY A 52 16.87 -19.35 9.65
C GLY A 52 15.64 -18.72 9.00
N LEU A 53 14.98 -19.45 8.08
CA LEU A 53 13.75 -19.01 7.43
C LEU A 53 12.57 -18.93 8.40
N PHE A 54 12.45 -19.89 9.32
CA PHE A 54 11.39 -19.87 10.33
C PHE A 54 11.55 -18.69 11.30
N ILE A 55 12.78 -18.45 11.77
CA ILE A 55 13.08 -17.33 12.67
C ILE A 55 12.84 -16.00 11.95
N TYR A 56 13.32 -15.88 10.70
CA TYR A 56 13.05 -14.71 9.85
C TYR A 56 11.56 -14.40 9.75
N ASN A 57 10.75 -15.41 9.37
CA ASN A 57 9.33 -15.21 9.15
C ASN A 57 8.60 -14.86 10.44
N SER A 58 8.89 -15.57 11.54
CA SER A 58 8.30 -15.29 12.86
C SER A 58 8.59 -13.85 13.31
N LEU A 59 9.84 -13.40 13.21
CA LEU A 59 10.22 -12.03 13.56
C LEU A 59 9.58 -10.99 12.64
N TYR A 60 9.51 -11.28 11.34
CA TYR A 60 8.88 -10.39 10.36
C TYR A 60 7.38 -10.21 10.64
N VAL A 61 6.65 -11.31 10.86
CA VAL A 61 5.23 -11.30 11.20
C VAL A 61 5.00 -10.54 12.51
N LYS A 62 5.80 -10.83 13.54
CA LYS A 62 5.70 -10.14 14.84
C LYS A 62 5.91 -8.64 14.71
N ARG A 63 6.91 -8.20 13.94
CA ARG A 63 7.15 -6.77 13.67
C ARG A 63 6.00 -6.14 12.89
N ARG A 64 5.46 -6.84 11.90
CA ARG A 64 4.34 -6.33 11.11
C ARG A 64 3.07 -6.13 11.93
N GLN A 65 2.85 -6.96 12.95
CA GLN A 65 1.64 -6.89 13.80
C GLN A 65 1.78 -5.97 15.01
N ASN A 66 2.97 -5.93 15.63
CA ASN A 66 3.15 -5.31 16.96
C ASN A 66 4.10 -4.10 16.96
N SER A 67 4.45 -3.54 15.79
CA SER A 67 5.27 -2.33 15.72
C SER A 67 4.50 -1.17 15.09
N GLU A 68 4.86 0.04 15.48
CA GLU A 68 4.36 1.28 14.91
C GLU A 68 4.55 1.31 13.38
N THR A 69 5.71 0.84 12.88
CA THR A 69 5.97 0.70 11.44
C THR A 69 5.01 -0.28 10.75
N GLY A 70 4.58 -1.32 11.46
CA GLY A 70 3.58 -2.29 10.98
C GLY A 70 2.19 -1.68 10.89
N GLU A 71 1.79 -0.90 11.90
CA GLU A 71 0.53 -0.15 11.90
C GLU A 71 0.50 0.91 10.79
N GLU A 72 1.58 1.67 10.63
CA GLU A 72 1.75 2.63 9.52
C GLU A 72 1.60 1.94 8.16
N LEU A 73 2.24 0.77 7.98
CA LEU A 73 2.13 0.01 6.74
C LEU A 73 0.69 -0.44 6.46
N LEU A 74 -0.05 -0.85 7.50
CA LEU A 74 -1.45 -1.24 7.37
C LEU A 74 -2.34 -0.05 7.00
N LYS A 75 -2.10 1.13 7.58
CA LYS A 75 -2.80 2.38 7.21
C LYS A 75 -2.56 2.75 5.75
N ILE A 76 -1.30 2.75 5.31
CA ILE A 76 -0.94 3.04 3.91
C ILE A 76 -1.63 2.06 2.95
N LYS A 77 -1.61 0.76 3.25
CA LYS A 77 -2.27 -0.25 2.41
C LYS A 77 -3.78 -0.03 2.33
N THR A 78 -4.42 0.27 3.46
CA THR A 78 -5.86 0.54 3.51
C THR A 78 -6.20 1.79 2.70
N GLU A 79 -5.41 2.86 2.82
CA GLU A 79 -5.59 4.08 2.04
C GLU A 79 -5.38 3.84 0.55
N MET A 80 -4.34 3.10 0.15
CA MET A 80 -4.13 2.73 -1.25
C MET A 80 -5.31 1.93 -1.80
N THR A 81 -5.82 0.94 -1.07
CA THR A 81 -6.97 0.14 -1.50
C THR A 81 -8.20 1.02 -1.73
N MET A 82 -8.45 2.00 -0.86
CA MET A 82 -9.56 2.94 -1.04
C MET A 82 -9.39 3.80 -2.29
N LEU A 83 -8.18 4.31 -2.55
CA LEU A 83 -7.89 5.11 -3.75
C LEU A 83 -7.99 4.26 -5.02
N GLU A 84 -7.54 3.01 -5.00
CA GLU A 84 -7.66 2.07 -6.12
C GLU A 84 -9.13 1.78 -6.45
N LEU A 85 -9.99 1.63 -5.43
CA LEU A 85 -11.44 1.51 -5.61
C LEU A 85 -12.04 2.78 -6.23
N GLU A 86 -11.63 3.98 -5.78
CA GLU A 86 -12.06 5.23 -6.41
C GLU A 86 -11.67 5.29 -7.89
N VAL A 87 -10.42 4.95 -8.23
CA VAL A 87 -9.94 4.90 -9.62
C VAL A 87 -10.78 3.93 -10.45
N ARG A 88 -11.06 2.72 -9.94
CA ARG A 88 -11.89 1.73 -10.64
C ARG A 88 -13.29 2.25 -10.93
N ILE A 89 -13.92 2.94 -9.98
CA ILE A 89 -15.24 3.52 -10.19
C ILE A 89 -15.19 4.62 -11.26
N ILE A 90 -14.18 5.48 -11.24
CA ILE A 90 -14.00 6.49 -12.29
C ILE A 90 -13.81 5.82 -13.67
N GLU A 91 -13.01 4.75 -13.75
CA GLU A 91 -12.81 4.00 -14.99
C GLU A 91 -14.12 3.47 -15.56
N THR A 92 -15.02 2.93 -14.73
CA THR A 92 -16.33 2.44 -15.19
C THR A 92 -17.25 3.52 -15.76
N LYS A 93 -16.97 4.80 -15.50
CA LYS A 93 -17.78 5.94 -15.99
C LYS A 93 -17.18 6.65 -17.19
N ILE A 94 -15.89 6.45 -17.45
CA ILE A 94 -15.18 7.02 -18.61
C ILE A 94 -15.42 6.17 -19.87
N ILE A 95 -15.55 4.85 -19.68
CA ILE A 95 -15.93 3.83 -20.69
C ILE A 95 -17.39 4.05 -21.09
#